data_AF-A0A8H3J915-F1
#
_entry.id   AF-A0A8H3J915-F1
#
_cell.length_a   1.000
_cell.length_b   1.000
_cell.length_c   1.000
_cell.angle_alpha   90.00
_cell.angle_beta   90.00
_cell.angle_gamma   90.00
#
_symmetry.space_group_name_H-M   'P 1'
#
loop_
_entity.id
_entity.type
_entity.pdbx_description
1 polymer ?
#
loop_
_entity_poly.entity_id
_entity_poly.type
_entity_poly.pdbx_seq_one_letter_code
_entity_poly.pdbx_strand_id
1 'polypeptide(L)'
;MRIIGLSSFLASFRYLSIDPTPINDSYGWHFQFLTIIGLALAVLTFFAGALADVSTSPALFRLKNTLSICTTPLQVLISILYWTLRTIDKSLVLPDWAQLPLLADLSFHAFPSILLTVDLLLFSPPWTVSTTQAFALSSAIAFLYWPWVETCAQHNGYYPYPIFDMVGTKGRVGLFTMSALVMTGSTVMLKGLYEKVNGTEEGSGSSMEGHGTPLDESSLPEAASGMAKQVGWMAKGMVGEGGEPEASDESSIPEAAGGIARQADYMANGMKD
;
A
#
# COMPACT_ATOMS: atom_id res chain seq x y z
N MET A 1 5.59 -22.35 9.39
CA MET A 1 5.04 -21.31 8.48
C MET A 1 5.90 -20.05 8.51
N ARG A 2 6.04 -19.38 9.66
CA ARG A 2 6.72 -18.07 9.76
C ARG A 2 8.20 -18.07 9.37
N ILE A 3 8.94 -19.14 9.68
CA ILE A 3 10.33 -19.30 9.21
C ILE A 3 10.41 -19.39 7.68
N ILE A 4 9.52 -20.15 7.05
CA ILE A 4 9.47 -20.28 5.59
C ILE A 4 9.18 -18.91 4.94
N GLY A 5 8.21 -18.17 5.47
CA GLY A 5 7.91 -16.83 4.95
C GLY A 5 9.06 -15.85 5.18
N LEU A 6 9.70 -15.87 6.35
CA LEU A 6 10.86 -15.05 6.64
C LEU A 6 12.02 -15.36 5.67
N SER A 7 12.30 -16.64 5.42
CA SER A 7 13.29 -17.04 4.40
C SER A 7 12.92 -16.53 3.01
N SER A 8 11.65 -16.61 2.61
CA SER A 8 11.19 -16.05 1.34
C SER A 8 11.42 -14.54 1.24
N PHE A 9 11.10 -13.79 2.28
CA PHE A 9 11.22 -12.32 2.26
C PHE A 9 12.68 -11.88 2.31
N LEU A 10 13.52 -12.56 3.10
CA LEU A 10 14.95 -12.31 3.14
C LEU A 10 15.64 -12.69 1.82
N ALA A 11 15.16 -13.72 1.12
CA ALA A 11 15.63 -14.05 -0.22
C ALA A 11 15.30 -12.93 -1.23
N SER A 12 14.12 -12.33 -1.15
CA SER A 12 13.75 -11.14 -1.93
C SER A 12 14.68 -9.95 -1.63
N PHE A 13 15.00 -9.68 -0.35
CA PHE A 13 15.98 -8.63 -0.02
C PHE A 13 17.39 -8.95 -0.53
N ARG A 14 17.83 -10.21 -0.41
CA ARG A 14 19.11 -10.66 -0.96
C ARG A 14 19.16 -10.47 -2.48
N TYR A 15 18.05 -10.71 -3.18
CA TYR A 15 17.95 -10.50 -4.62
C TYR A 15 18.35 -9.06 -5.02
N LEU A 16 17.89 -8.05 -4.28
CA LEU A 16 18.19 -6.62 -4.52
C LEU A 16 19.69 -6.28 -4.45
N SER A 17 20.47 -7.08 -3.72
CA SER A 17 21.92 -6.87 -3.56
C SER A 17 22.76 -7.65 -4.57
N ILE A 18 22.28 -8.82 -5.02
CA ILE A 18 23.04 -9.69 -5.93
C ILE A 18 22.73 -9.44 -7.41
N ASP A 19 21.60 -8.79 -7.70
CA ASP A 19 21.17 -8.37 -9.03
C ASP A 19 21.08 -6.84 -9.06
N PRO A 20 22.23 -6.12 -9.08
CA PRO A 20 22.24 -4.67 -8.99
C PRO A 20 21.60 -4.05 -10.24
N THR A 21 20.75 -3.07 -10.01
CA THR A 21 20.13 -2.24 -11.04
C THR A 21 20.49 -0.79 -10.77
N PRO A 22 20.21 0.17 -11.68
CA PRO A 22 20.43 1.58 -11.39
C PRO A 22 19.71 2.11 -10.13
N ILE A 23 18.69 1.38 -9.64
CA ILE A 23 18.02 1.67 -8.36
C ILE A 23 18.99 1.59 -7.18
N ASN A 24 20.04 0.77 -7.26
CA ASN A 24 21.02 0.60 -6.20
C ASN A 24 21.79 1.90 -5.91
N ASP A 25 21.91 2.78 -6.90
CA ASP A 25 22.61 4.06 -6.78
C ASP A 25 21.64 5.25 -6.58
N SER A 26 20.34 4.97 -6.50
CA SER A 26 19.29 5.99 -6.33
C SER A 26 19.14 6.48 -4.88
N TYR A 27 18.71 7.73 -4.72
CA TYR A 27 18.20 8.23 -3.45
C TYR A 27 17.01 7.38 -2.97
N GLY A 28 17.03 7.05 -1.67
CA GLY A 28 16.05 6.15 -1.07
C GLY A 28 16.32 4.66 -1.37
N TRP A 29 17.38 4.33 -2.11
CA TRP A 29 17.72 2.96 -2.51
C TRP A 29 16.49 2.25 -3.10
N HIS A 30 16.28 0.98 -2.78
CA HIS A 30 15.07 0.25 -3.13
C HIS A 30 13.83 0.65 -2.29
N PHE A 31 13.99 1.46 -1.23
CA PHE A 31 12.86 1.90 -0.38
C PHE A 31 12.01 3.01 -1.00
N GLN A 32 12.36 3.51 -2.19
CA GLN A 32 11.43 4.33 -3.00
C GLN A 32 10.18 3.52 -3.43
N PHE A 33 10.28 2.20 -3.54
CA PHE A 33 9.17 1.31 -3.91
C PHE A 33 8.32 0.96 -2.69
N LEU A 34 7.00 1.20 -2.78
CA LEU A 34 6.05 0.75 -1.77
C LEU A 34 6.11 -0.77 -1.54
N THR A 35 6.41 -1.55 -2.58
CA THR A 35 6.63 -3.00 -2.49
C THR A 35 7.73 -3.36 -1.49
N ILE A 36 8.85 -2.62 -1.50
CA ILE A 36 10.00 -2.92 -0.64
C ILE A 36 9.78 -2.42 0.79
N ILE A 37 9.12 -1.27 0.97
CA ILE A 37 8.64 -0.82 2.29
C ILE A 37 7.70 -1.87 2.89
N GLY A 38 6.71 -2.32 2.11
CA GLY A 38 5.80 -3.39 2.52
C GLY A 38 6.54 -4.67 2.88
N LEU A 39 7.53 -5.08 2.07
CA LEU A 39 8.31 -6.29 2.28
C LEU A 39 9.12 -6.21 3.59
N ALA A 40 9.66 -5.03 3.92
CA ALA A 40 10.32 -4.79 5.21
C ALA A 40 9.35 -4.99 6.39
N LEU A 41 8.12 -4.45 6.28
CA LEU A 41 7.08 -4.68 7.29
C LEU A 41 6.69 -6.17 7.40
N ALA A 42 6.68 -6.90 6.28
CA ALA A 42 6.44 -8.34 6.26
C ALA A 42 7.55 -9.11 6.99
N VAL A 43 8.82 -8.74 6.78
CA VAL A 43 9.96 -9.27 7.54
C VAL A 43 9.78 -9.01 9.04
N LEU A 44 9.49 -7.76 9.45
CA LEU A 44 9.31 -7.42 10.85
C LEU A 44 8.14 -8.19 11.50
N THR A 45 7.02 -8.31 10.79
CA THR A 45 5.83 -9.05 11.26
C THR A 45 6.15 -10.53 11.47
N PHE A 46 6.79 -11.17 10.48
CA PHE A 46 7.11 -12.60 10.56
C PHE A 46 8.26 -12.88 11.53
N PHE A 47 9.21 -11.96 11.67
CA PHE A 47 10.26 -12.05 12.66
C PHE A 47 9.70 -11.95 14.09
N ALA A 48 8.83 -10.99 14.37
CA ALA A 48 8.15 -10.88 15.67
C ALA A 48 7.33 -12.15 15.97
N GLY A 49 6.62 -12.69 14.99
CA GLY A 49 5.86 -13.93 15.13
C GLY A 49 6.75 -15.16 15.36
N ALA A 50 7.85 -15.30 14.61
CA ALA A 50 8.81 -16.39 14.81
C ALA A 50 9.46 -16.34 16.18
N LEU A 51 9.82 -15.14 16.66
CA LEU A 51 10.37 -14.96 18.00
C LEU A 51 9.31 -15.25 19.08
N ALA A 52 8.04 -14.89 18.84
CA ALA A 52 6.94 -15.28 19.72
C ALA A 52 6.77 -16.80 19.81
N ASP A 53 6.89 -17.52 18.68
CA ASP A 53 6.78 -18.98 18.64
C ASP A 53 7.93 -19.66 19.42
N VAL A 54 9.16 -19.16 19.29
CA VAL A 54 10.34 -19.72 19.98
C VAL A 54 10.36 -19.37 21.47
N SER A 55 9.99 -18.14 21.82
CA SER A 55 10.07 -17.64 23.20
C SER A 55 8.79 -17.83 24.01
N THR A 56 7.68 -18.21 23.37
CA THR A 56 6.32 -18.25 23.95
C THR A 56 5.85 -16.91 24.53
N SER A 57 6.44 -15.79 24.10
CA SER A 57 6.17 -14.46 24.67
C SER A 57 4.83 -13.88 24.19
N PRO A 58 3.89 -13.57 25.11
CA PRO A 58 2.64 -12.91 24.75
C PRO A 58 2.84 -11.49 24.21
N ALA A 59 3.91 -10.81 24.61
CA ALA A 59 4.23 -9.45 24.14
C ALA A 59 4.63 -9.46 22.65
N LEU A 60 5.46 -10.42 22.25
CA LEU A 60 5.85 -10.58 20.84
C LEU A 60 4.67 -11.04 19.98
N PHE A 61 3.81 -11.91 20.52
CA PHE A 61 2.59 -12.30 19.83
C PHE A 61 1.65 -11.09 19.62
N ARG A 62 1.47 -10.23 20.63
CA ARG A 62 0.72 -8.98 20.47
C ARG A 62 1.36 -8.06 19.44
N LEU A 63 2.68 -7.88 19.49
CA LEU A 63 3.42 -7.05 18.52
C LEU A 63 3.20 -7.55 17.09
N LYS A 64 3.36 -8.86 16.84
CA LYS A 64 3.08 -9.47 15.54
C LYS A 64 1.66 -9.16 15.04
N ASN A 65 0.66 -9.26 15.91
CA ASN A 65 -0.73 -9.02 15.53
C ASN A 65 -0.98 -7.54 15.24
N THR A 66 -0.40 -6.64 16.04
CA THR A 66 -0.45 -5.20 15.78
C THR A 66 0.22 -4.82 14.45
N LEU A 67 1.38 -5.40 14.14
CA LEU A 67 2.05 -5.18 12.86
C LEU A 67 1.22 -5.73 11.69
N SER A 68 0.60 -6.89 11.86
CA SER A 68 -0.22 -7.55 10.83
C SER A 68 -1.45 -6.72 10.43
N ILE A 69 -2.01 -5.93 11.35
CA ILE A 69 -3.13 -5.00 11.07
C ILE A 69 -2.83 -4.06 9.89
N CYS A 70 -1.58 -3.61 9.77
CA CYS A 70 -1.13 -2.76 8.68
C CYS A 70 -0.55 -3.60 7.53
N THR A 71 0.33 -4.53 7.87
CA THR A 71 1.20 -5.21 6.91
C THR A 71 0.43 -6.11 5.95
N THR A 72 -0.54 -6.88 6.45
CA THR A 72 -1.29 -7.84 5.62
C THR A 72 -2.15 -7.14 4.57
N PRO A 73 -3.02 -6.15 4.89
CA PRO A 73 -3.80 -5.45 3.87
C PRO A 73 -2.92 -4.63 2.93
N LEU A 74 -1.78 -4.09 3.39
CA LEU A 74 -0.84 -3.39 2.51
C LEU A 74 -0.23 -4.35 1.47
N GLN A 75 0.13 -5.57 1.88
CA GLN A 75 0.67 -6.57 0.95
C GLN A 75 -0.39 -7.08 -0.03
N VAL A 76 -1.64 -7.25 0.41
CA VAL A 76 -2.76 -7.57 -0.48
C VAL A 76 -2.99 -6.43 -1.48
N LEU A 77 -2.96 -5.17 -1.05
CA LEU A 77 -3.03 -4.00 -1.93
C LEU A 77 -1.91 -4.04 -2.98
N ILE A 78 -0.65 -4.20 -2.57
CA ILE A 78 0.52 -4.26 -3.46
C ILE A 78 0.33 -5.35 -4.51
N SER A 79 -0.07 -6.55 -4.09
CA SER A 79 -0.34 -7.68 -4.99
C SER A 79 -1.44 -7.35 -6.00
N ILE A 80 -2.57 -6.79 -5.56
CA ILE A 80 -3.69 -6.45 -6.45
C ILE A 80 -3.26 -5.39 -7.47
N LEU A 81 -2.66 -4.29 -7.01
CA LEU A 81 -2.23 -3.20 -7.88
C LEU A 81 -1.21 -3.70 -8.91
N TYR A 82 -0.18 -4.41 -8.44
CA TYR A 82 0.90 -4.86 -9.30
C TYR A 82 0.39 -5.80 -10.40
N TRP A 83 -0.30 -6.88 -10.04
CA TRP A 83 -0.76 -7.85 -11.02
C TRP A 83 -1.81 -7.26 -11.95
N THR A 84 -2.72 -6.41 -11.45
CA THR A 84 -3.71 -5.73 -12.30
C THR A 84 -3.01 -4.84 -13.33
N LEU A 85 -2.16 -3.91 -12.89
CA LEU A 85 -1.46 -3.00 -13.79
C LEU A 85 -0.58 -3.76 -14.78
N ARG A 86 0.20 -4.74 -14.30
CA ARG A 86 1.06 -5.58 -15.15
C ARG A 86 0.29 -6.36 -16.21
N THR A 87 -0.94 -6.80 -15.93
CA THR A 87 -1.79 -7.50 -16.92
C THR A 87 -2.41 -6.57 -17.94
N ILE A 88 -2.68 -5.32 -17.57
CA ILE A 88 -3.18 -4.29 -18.50
C ILE A 88 -2.04 -3.86 -19.41
N ASP A 89 -0.93 -3.40 -18.82
CA ASP A 89 0.27 -2.99 -19.52
C ASP A 89 1.47 -3.03 -18.55
N LYS A 90 2.50 -3.82 -18.88
CA LYS A 90 3.70 -3.97 -18.06
C LYS A 90 4.46 -2.66 -17.90
N SER A 91 4.41 -1.77 -18.90
CA SER A 91 5.13 -0.50 -18.89
C SER A 91 4.64 0.46 -17.79
N LEU A 92 3.45 0.21 -17.22
CA LEU A 92 2.91 1.00 -16.11
C LEU A 92 3.67 0.78 -14.80
N VAL A 93 4.24 -0.41 -14.61
CA VAL A 93 4.88 -0.81 -13.33
C VAL A 93 6.36 -1.10 -13.46
N LEU A 94 6.85 -1.44 -14.65
CA LEU A 94 8.25 -1.76 -14.90
C LEU A 94 8.75 -0.97 -16.12
N PRO A 95 9.90 -0.28 -16.02
CA PRO A 95 10.56 0.26 -17.20
C PRO A 95 11.11 -0.87 -18.08
N ASP A 96 11.38 -0.57 -19.36
CA ASP A 96 11.78 -1.58 -20.36
C ASP A 96 13.02 -2.40 -19.98
N TRP A 97 13.94 -1.79 -19.22
CA TRP A 97 15.16 -2.44 -18.74
C TRP A 97 14.93 -3.38 -17.54
N ALA A 98 13.83 -3.20 -16.79
CA ALA A 98 13.55 -3.95 -15.58
C ALA A 98 12.76 -5.23 -15.89
N GLN A 99 13.47 -6.29 -16.25
CA GLN A 99 12.87 -7.61 -16.44
C GLN A 99 13.11 -8.50 -15.23
N LEU A 100 12.05 -8.72 -14.44
CA LEU A 100 12.12 -9.65 -13.30
C LEU A 100 11.83 -11.09 -13.75
N PRO A 101 12.71 -12.06 -13.43
CA PRO A 101 12.37 -13.47 -13.51
C PRO A 101 11.11 -13.78 -12.71
N LEU A 102 10.25 -14.67 -13.21
CA LEU A 102 8.93 -14.94 -12.61
C LEU A 102 8.99 -15.27 -11.12
N LEU A 103 10.00 -16.02 -10.67
CA LEU A 103 10.12 -16.37 -9.25
C LEU A 103 10.45 -15.15 -8.38
N ALA A 104 11.33 -14.26 -8.83
CA ALA A 104 11.63 -13.02 -8.12
C ALA A 104 10.38 -12.13 -8.10
N ASP A 105 9.68 -12.06 -9.22
CA ASP A 105 8.45 -11.29 -9.34
C ASP A 105 7.35 -11.76 -8.36
N LEU A 106 7.13 -13.08 -8.29
CA LEU A 106 6.24 -13.69 -7.30
C LEU A 106 6.71 -13.44 -5.87
N SER A 107 8.02 -13.48 -5.61
CA SER A 107 8.56 -13.31 -4.26
C SER A 107 8.46 -11.87 -3.75
N PHE A 108 8.40 -10.87 -4.63
CA PHE A 108 8.12 -9.49 -4.26
C PHE A 108 6.63 -9.19 -4.14
N HIS A 109 5.80 -9.70 -5.07
CA HIS A 109 4.44 -9.19 -5.25
C HIS A 109 3.34 -10.16 -4.81
N ALA A 110 3.58 -11.48 -4.79
CA ALA A 110 2.54 -12.47 -4.47
C ALA A 110 2.79 -13.21 -3.15
N PHE A 111 4.01 -13.69 -2.89
CA PHE A 111 4.29 -14.48 -1.70
C PHE A 111 4.06 -13.73 -0.39
N PRO A 112 4.44 -12.44 -0.24
CA PRO A 112 4.14 -11.70 0.97
C PRO A 112 2.65 -11.64 1.29
N SER A 113 1.79 -11.35 0.31
CA SER A 113 0.34 -11.25 0.51
C SER A 113 -0.27 -12.60 0.87
N ILE A 114 0.10 -13.67 0.17
CA ILE A 114 -0.37 -15.04 0.42
C ILE A 114 0.04 -15.50 1.81
N LEU A 115 1.31 -15.37 2.15
CA LEU A 115 1.85 -15.85 3.42
C LEU A 115 1.25 -15.08 4.60
N LEU A 116 1.19 -13.74 4.54
CA LEU A 116 0.55 -12.95 5.60
C LEU A 116 -0.94 -13.26 5.75
N THR A 117 -1.65 -13.50 4.64
CA THR A 117 -3.07 -13.91 4.68
C THR A 117 -3.23 -15.29 5.32
N VAL A 118 -2.37 -16.27 4.99
CA VAL A 118 -2.40 -17.58 5.65
C VAL A 118 -2.05 -17.45 7.14
N ASP A 119 -1.08 -16.60 7.50
CA ASP A 119 -0.74 -16.34 8.91
C ASP A 119 -1.90 -15.71 9.68
N LEU A 120 -2.60 -14.77 9.04
CA LEU A 120 -3.83 -14.21 9.55
C LEU A 120 -4.84 -15.32 9.85
N LEU A 121 -5.23 -16.07 8.81
CA LEU A 121 -6.39 -16.96 8.88
C LEU A 121 -6.19 -18.12 9.86
N LEU A 122 -4.95 -18.62 9.99
CA LEU A 122 -4.68 -19.85 10.75
C LEU A 122 -4.00 -19.61 12.09
N PHE A 123 -3.35 -18.46 12.30
CA PHE A 123 -2.46 -18.26 13.46
C PHE A 123 -2.60 -16.87 14.13
N SER A 124 -3.70 -16.17 13.87
CA SER A 124 -4.00 -14.86 14.47
C SER A 124 -5.35 -14.89 15.20
N PRO A 125 -5.53 -14.06 16.25
CA PRO A 125 -6.84 -13.86 16.85
C PRO A 125 -7.78 -13.13 15.88
N PRO A 126 -9.08 -13.03 16.22
CA PRO A 126 -10.07 -12.33 15.41
C PRO A 126 -9.63 -10.91 15.05
N TRP A 127 -9.88 -10.53 13.79
CA TRP A 127 -9.52 -9.22 13.29
C TRP A 127 -10.52 -8.15 13.76
N THR A 128 -10.09 -7.27 14.67
CA THR A 128 -10.98 -6.31 15.37
C THR A 128 -11.05 -4.90 14.77
N VAL A 129 -10.36 -4.66 13.66
CA VAL A 129 -10.31 -3.35 12.98
C VAL A 129 -11.66 -3.03 12.32
N SER A 130 -12.20 -1.85 12.63
CA SER A 130 -13.41 -1.34 11.98
C SER A 130 -13.12 -0.80 10.59
N THR A 131 -14.15 -0.67 9.74
CA THR A 131 -14.00 -0.09 8.40
C THR A 131 -13.43 1.34 8.44
N THR A 132 -13.85 2.15 9.42
CA THR A 132 -13.32 3.51 9.61
C THR A 132 -11.84 3.49 9.98
N GLN A 133 -11.42 2.59 10.87
CA GLN A 133 -10.00 2.42 11.22
C GLN A 133 -9.17 1.93 10.02
N ALA A 134 -9.71 1.01 9.22
CA ALA A 134 -9.08 0.54 7.99
C ALA A 134 -8.88 1.70 7.00
N PHE A 135 -9.91 2.53 6.79
CA PHE A 135 -9.83 3.71 5.93
C PHE A 135 -8.85 4.77 6.45
N ALA A 136 -8.84 5.02 7.75
CA ALA A 136 -7.89 5.94 8.37
C ALA A 136 -6.45 5.45 8.19
N LEU A 137 -6.21 4.16 8.40
CA LEU A 137 -4.89 3.55 8.23
C LEU A 137 -4.42 3.59 6.77
N SER A 138 -5.28 3.22 5.82
CA SER A 138 -4.94 3.27 4.39
C SER A 138 -4.68 4.69 3.91
N SER A 139 -5.46 5.66 4.39
CA SER A 139 -5.25 7.08 4.11
C SER A 139 -3.93 7.56 4.69
N ALA A 140 -3.61 7.21 5.94
CA ALA A 140 -2.35 7.56 6.57
C ALA A 140 -1.14 7.02 5.80
N ILE A 141 -1.19 5.76 5.33
CA ILE A 141 -0.13 5.18 4.50
C ILE A 141 0.03 5.95 3.19
N ALA A 142 -1.08 6.28 2.51
CA ALA A 142 -1.05 7.08 1.29
C ALA A 142 -0.42 8.47 1.52
N PHE A 143 -0.82 9.16 2.60
CA PHE A 143 -0.28 10.47 2.98
C PHE A 143 1.18 10.43 3.41
N LEU A 144 1.66 9.33 4.00
CA LEU A 144 3.07 9.16 4.38
C LEU A 144 3.93 8.78 3.18
N TYR A 145 3.43 7.91 2.30
CA TYR A 145 4.18 7.47 1.12
C TYR A 145 4.30 8.56 0.06
N TRP A 146 3.27 9.40 -0.12
CA TRP A 146 3.28 10.47 -1.13
C TRP A 146 4.51 11.40 -1.04
N PRO A 147 4.77 12.11 0.07
CA PRO A 147 5.91 13.01 0.14
C PRO A 147 7.24 12.26 0.04
N TRP A 148 7.29 11.00 0.52
CA TRP A 148 8.49 10.18 0.38
C TRP A 148 8.80 9.86 -1.08
N VAL A 149 7.81 9.41 -1.86
CA VAL A 149 8.04 9.06 -3.27
C VAL A 149 8.32 10.29 -4.13
N GLU A 150 7.66 11.42 -3.86
CA GLU A 150 7.96 12.70 -4.52
C GLU A 150 9.39 13.15 -4.21
N THR A 151 9.85 13.00 -2.96
CA THR A 151 11.23 13.31 -2.57
C THR A 151 12.22 12.42 -3.31
N CYS A 152 11.95 11.11 -3.40
CA CYS A 152 12.79 10.20 -4.19
C CYS A 152 12.84 10.62 -5.66
N ALA A 153 11.69 10.95 -6.25
CA ALA A 153 11.60 11.36 -7.64
C ALA A 153 12.34 12.68 -7.92
N GLN A 154 12.28 13.64 -7.00
CA GLN A 154 13.02 14.91 -7.11
C GLN A 154 14.54 14.70 -7.12
N HIS A 155 15.06 13.76 -6.34
CA HIS A 155 16.49 13.47 -6.28
C HIS A 155 16.96 12.58 -7.44
N ASN A 156 16.12 11.62 -7.86
CA ASN A 156 16.49 10.61 -8.86
C ASN A 156 16.18 11.06 -10.30
N GLY A 157 15.29 12.04 -10.48
CA GLY A 157 14.79 12.46 -11.79
C GLY A 157 13.76 11.52 -12.41
N TYR A 158 13.32 10.48 -11.68
CA TYR A 158 12.29 9.53 -12.12
C TYR A 158 11.51 8.95 -10.93
N TYR A 159 10.28 8.49 -11.19
CA TYR A 159 9.47 7.77 -10.21
C TYR A 159 9.83 6.28 -10.17
N PRO A 160 9.62 5.60 -9.02
CA PRO A 160 9.81 4.15 -8.92
C PRO A 160 8.87 3.37 -9.85
N TYR A 161 7.67 3.88 -10.10
CA TYR A 161 6.71 3.29 -11.04
C TYR A 161 6.47 4.25 -12.20
N PRO A 162 6.65 3.83 -13.47
CA PRO A 162 6.49 4.71 -14.62
C PRO A 162 5.10 5.38 -14.69
N ILE A 163 4.04 4.68 -14.26
CA ILE A 163 2.68 5.23 -14.22
C ILE A 163 2.59 6.55 -13.44
N PHE A 164 3.40 6.75 -12.39
CA PHE A 164 3.39 8.00 -11.61
C PHE A 164 3.81 9.21 -12.42
N ASP A 165 4.71 9.02 -13.38
CA ASP A 165 5.10 10.08 -14.31
C ASP A 165 4.04 10.26 -15.39
N MET A 166 3.59 9.15 -16.00
CA MET A 166 2.63 9.15 -17.11
C MET A 166 1.30 9.86 -16.81
N VAL A 167 0.80 9.75 -15.58
CA VAL A 167 -0.52 10.31 -15.20
C VAL A 167 -0.45 11.72 -14.61
N GLY A 168 0.76 12.22 -14.33
CA GLY A 168 0.99 13.51 -13.66
C GLY A 168 0.34 13.63 -12.27
N THR A 169 0.44 14.81 -11.65
CA THR A 169 0.00 15.03 -10.27
C THR A 169 -1.49 14.71 -10.04
N LYS A 170 -2.38 15.15 -10.94
CA LYS A 170 -3.83 14.91 -10.82
C LYS A 170 -4.14 13.41 -10.90
N GLY A 171 -3.49 12.69 -11.80
CA GLY A 171 -3.64 11.24 -11.90
C GLY A 171 -3.08 10.52 -10.68
N ARG A 172 -1.95 10.99 -10.12
CA ARG A 172 -1.38 10.44 -8.87
C ARG A 172 -2.37 10.60 -7.72
N VAL A 173 -3.06 11.74 -7.58
CA VAL A 173 -4.12 11.92 -6.57
C VAL A 173 -5.18 10.82 -6.71
N GLY A 174 -5.63 10.56 -7.94
CA GLY A 174 -6.55 9.47 -8.24
C GLY A 174 -6.00 8.10 -7.85
N LEU A 175 -4.76 7.78 -8.23
CA LEU A 175 -4.10 6.52 -7.91
C LEU A 175 -3.98 6.29 -6.41
N PHE A 176 -3.54 7.29 -5.64
CA PHE A 176 -3.39 7.17 -4.18
C PHE A 176 -4.75 7.05 -3.48
N THR A 177 -5.75 7.81 -3.92
CA THR A 177 -7.13 7.72 -3.40
C THR A 177 -7.71 6.33 -3.66
N MET A 178 -7.60 5.83 -4.89
CA MET A 178 -8.06 4.49 -5.25
C MET A 178 -7.30 3.40 -4.49
N SER A 179 -5.99 3.56 -4.29
CA SER A 179 -5.19 2.62 -3.51
C SER A 179 -5.65 2.55 -2.05
N ALA A 180 -5.98 3.69 -1.44
CA ALA A 180 -6.52 3.73 -0.09
C ALA A 180 -7.87 2.99 0.01
N LEU A 181 -8.75 3.18 -0.98
CA LEU A 181 -10.03 2.47 -1.05
C LEU A 181 -9.86 0.97 -1.27
N VAL A 182 -8.96 0.55 -2.16
CA VAL A 182 -8.66 -0.88 -2.40
C VAL A 182 -8.08 -1.54 -1.14
N MET A 183 -7.21 -0.86 -0.40
CA MET A 183 -6.67 -1.37 0.86
C MET A 183 -7.73 -1.45 1.96
N THR A 184 -8.63 -0.47 2.04
CA THR A 184 -9.79 -0.51 2.94
C THR A 184 -10.68 -1.70 2.63
N GLY A 185 -11.05 -1.87 1.36
CA GLY A 185 -11.85 -3.00 0.88
C GLY A 185 -11.16 -4.35 1.13
N SER A 186 -9.83 -4.41 0.93
CA SER A 186 -9.03 -5.60 1.23
C SER A 186 -9.07 -5.94 2.72
N THR A 187 -9.03 -4.94 3.61
CA THR A 187 -9.14 -5.15 5.06
C THR A 187 -10.50 -5.72 5.45
N VAL A 188 -11.59 -5.16 4.89
CA VAL A 188 -12.95 -5.67 5.11
C VAL A 188 -13.09 -7.11 4.58
N MET A 189 -12.55 -7.39 3.40
CA MET A 189 -12.56 -8.73 2.81
C MET A 189 -11.77 -9.74 3.66
N LEU A 190 -10.57 -9.36 4.14
CA LEU A 190 -9.75 -10.20 5.02
C LEU A 190 -10.47 -10.52 6.33
N LYS A 191 -11.17 -9.55 6.92
CA LYS A 191 -12.01 -9.77 8.10
C LYS A 191 -13.13 -10.78 7.83
N GLY A 192 -13.89 -10.59 6.74
CA GLY A 192 -14.95 -11.53 6.36
C GLY A 192 -14.44 -12.93 6.03
N LEU A 193 -13.26 -13.04 5.41
CA LEU A 193 -12.60 -14.32 5.15
C LEU A 193 -12.17 -15.00 6.47
N TYR A 194 -11.64 -14.23 7.42
CA TYR A 194 -11.29 -14.74 8.74
C TYR A 194 -12.52 -15.31 9.45
N GLU A 195 -13.62 -14.55 9.50
CA GLU A 195 -14.89 -14.98 10.12
C GLU A 195 -15.47 -16.22 9.43
N LYS A 196 -15.35 -16.32 8.10
CA LYS A 196 -15.78 -17.51 7.35
C LYS A 196 -14.95 -18.75 7.67
N VAL A 197 -13.65 -18.60 7.90
CA VAL A 197 -12.74 -19.72 8.17
C VAL A 197 -12.76 -20.15 9.64
N ASN A 198 -12.87 -19.20 10.56
CA ASN A 198 -12.76 -19.45 12.01
C ASN A 198 -14.11 -19.40 12.75
N GLY A 199 -15.19 -19.04 12.08
CA GLY A 199 -16.48 -18.75 12.69
C GLY A 199 -16.56 -17.32 13.25
N THR A 200 -17.79 -16.85 13.47
CA THR A 200 -18.04 -15.66 14.30
C THR A 200 -18.07 -16.11 15.76
N GLU A 201 -17.38 -15.41 16.66
CA GLU A 201 -17.64 -15.60 18.09
C GLU A 201 -19.08 -15.14 18.37
N GLU A 202 -20.03 -16.08 18.35
CA GLU A 202 -21.39 -15.84 18.85
C GLU A 202 -21.26 -15.55 20.35
N GLY A 203 -21.49 -14.29 20.71
CA GLY A 203 -21.61 -13.90 22.11
C GLY A 203 -22.72 -14.70 22.78
N SER A 204 -22.33 -15.64 23.64
CA SER A 204 -23.15 -16.13 24.73
C SER A 204 -23.64 -14.94 25.56
N GLY A 205 -24.91 -14.54 25.40
CA GLY A 205 -25.47 -13.40 26.12
C GLY A 205 -26.95 -13.13 25.85
N SER A 206 -27.81 -14.05 26.28
CA SER A 206 -29.18 -13.81 26.78
C SER A 206 -30.12 -12.91 25.98
N SER A 207 -31.13 -13.55 25.38
CA SER A 207 -32.45 -12.97 25.20
C SER A 207 -32.94 -12.27 26.48
N MET A 208 -33.02 -10.94 26.43
CA MET A 208 -33.96 -10.16 27.24
C MET A 208 -34.82 -9.35 26.30
N GLU A 209 -36.08 -9.77 26.18
CA GLU A 209 -37.17 -8.90 25.81
C GLU A 209 -37.22 -7.72 26.79
N GLY A 210 -37.52 -6.52 26.29
CA GLY A 210 -38.16 -5.50 27.11
C GLY A 210 -37.69 -4.06 26.90
N HIS A 211 -38.55 -3.33 26.19
CA HIS A 211 -38.84 -1.91 26.36
C HIS A 211 -37.97 -0.90 25.60
N GLY A 212 -38.45 -0.53 24.41
CA GLY A 212 -37.96 0.60 23.64
C GLY A 212 -38.39 1.94 24.25
N THR A 213 -37.40 2.82 24.43
CA THR A 213 -37.60 4.27 24.43
C THR A 213 -37.11 4.83 23.08
N PRO A 214 -37.82 5.79 22.45
CA PRO A 214 -37.38 6.35 21.18
C PRO A 214 -36.06 7.10 21.34
N LEU A 215 -35.11 6.87 20.43
CA LEU A 215 -33.84 7.58 20.38
C LEU A 215 -34.04 8.99 19.83
N ASP A 216 -33.54 9.97 20.59
CA ASP A 216 -33.41 11.37 20.21
C ASP A 216 -32.28 11.50 19.16
N GLU A 217 -32.63 12.00 17.96
CA GLU A 217 -31.73 12.22 16.81
C GLU A 217 -30.64 13.27 17.05
N SER A 218 -30.62 13.94 18.21
CA SER A 218 -29.67 15.01 18.53
C SER A 218 -28.25 14.55 18.89
N SER A 219 -27.96 13.24 18.91
CA SER A 219 -26.71 12.66 19.44
C SER A 219 -25.82 11.96 18.40
N LEU A 220 -25.74 12.48 17.18
CA LEU A 220 -24.71 12.06 16.22
C LEU A 220 -23.32 12.53 16.70
N PRO A 221 -22.31 11.63 16.86
CA PRO A 221 -21.01 12.03 17.36
C PRO A 221 -20.32 12.98 16.39
N GLU A 222 -19.87 14.11 16.94
CA GLU A 222 -19.18 15.25 16.30
C GLU A 222 -18.02 14.83 15.38
N ALA A 223 -17.45 13.65 15.61
CA ALA A 223 -16.38 13.05 14.83
C ALA A 223 -16.75 12.73 13.37
N ALA A 224 -18.00 12.32 13.09
CA ALA A 224 -18.45 12.03 11.73
C ALA A 224 -18.63 13.31 10.90
N SER A 225 -19.06 14.40 11.55
CA SER A 225 -19.19 15.74 10.97
C SER A 225 -17.83 16.38 10.68
N GLY A 226 -16.85 16.17 11.57
CA GLY A 226 -15.46 16.62 11.36
C GLY A 226 -14.80 15.98 10.14
N MET A 227 -14.98 14.67 9.95
CA MET A 227 -14.40 13.94 8.81
C MET A 227 -15.04 14.35 7.48
N ALA A 228 -16.36 14.54 7.43
CA ALA A 228 -17.05 15.03 6.24
C ALA A 228 -16.62 16.47 5.86
N LYS A 229 -16.38 17.33 6.85
CA LYS A 229 -15.87 18.69 6.63
C LYS A 229 -14.41 18.70 6.17
N GLN A 230 -13.57 17.79 6.67
CA GLN A 230 -12.18 17.69 6.27
C GLN A 230 -12.03 17.18 4.83
N VAL A 231 -12.84 16.18 4.44
CA VAL A 231 -12.92 15.71 3.04
C VAL A 231 -13.47 16.81 2.12
N GLY A 232 -14.48 17.56 2.58
CA GLY A 232 -15.05 18.69 1.82
C GLY A 232 -14.09 19.88 1.65
N TRP A 233 -13.26 20.18 2.66
CA TRP A 233 -12.23 21.23 2.58
C TRP A 233 -11.11 20.83 1.60
N MET A 234 -10.68 19.57 1.61
CA MET A 234 -9.70 19.06 0.64
C MET A 234 -10.25 19.12 -0.80
N ALA A 235 -11.51 18.75 -1.02
CA ALA A 235 -12.14 18.86 -2.34
C ALA A 235 -12.25 20.31 -2.84
N LYS A 236 -12.53 21.27 -1.94
CA LYS A 236 -12.59 22.70 -2.29
C LYS A 236 -11.22 23.36 -2.48
N GLY A 237 -10.19 22.93 -1.77
CA GLY A 237 -8.82 23.43 -1.96
C GLY A 237 -8.16 22.97 -3.27
N MET A 238 -8.72 21.94 -3.92
CA MET A 238 -8.20 21.36 -5.17
C MET A 238 -8.91 21.86 -6.43
N VAL A 239 -10.05 22.54 -6.27
CA VAL A 239 -10.75 23.24 -7.36
C VAL A 239 -10.44 24.73 -7.21
N GLY A 240 -9.32 25.16 -7.78
CA GLY A 240 -9.00 26.58 -7.91
C GLY A 240 -10.13 27.29 -8.66
N GLU A 241 -10.53 28.46 -8.15
CA GLU A 241 -11.55 29.32 -8.75
C GLU A 241 -11.19 29.63 -10.20
N GLY A 242 -12.18 29.47 -11.09
CA GLY A 242 -12.01 29.56 -12.53
C GLY A 242 -11.61 30.95 -13.02
N GLY A 243 -10.59 30.99 -13.87
CA GLY A 243 -10.37 32.03 -14.87
C GLY A 243 -10.71 31.49 -16.26
N GLU A 244 -11.39 32.29 -17.07
CA GLU A 244 -11.82 32.00 -18.44
C GLU A 244 -10.64 31.66 -19.39
N PRO A 245 -10.88 30.94 -20.51
CA PRO A 245 -9.80 30.45 -21.35
C PRO A 245 -9.32 31.52 -22.33
N GLU A 246 -8.07 31.96 -22.19
CA GLU A 246 -7.34 32.59 -23.29
C GLU A 246 -6.79 31.51 -24.23
N ALA A 247 -7.08 31.66 -25.52
CA ALA A 247 -6.59 30.82 -26.58
C ALA A 247 -5.07 31.04 -26.78
N SER A 248 -4.27 29.97 -26.69
CA SER A 248 -2.93 29.96 -27.30
C SER A 248 -2.40 28.55 -27.61
N ASP A 249 -1.90 28.47 -28.85
CA ASP A 249 -0.89 27.60 -29.44
C ASP A 249 -1.01 26.06 -29.42
N GLU A 250 -1.31 25.53 -30.61
CA GLU A 250 -1.03 24.16 -31.04
C GLU A 250 0.49 23.93 -31.18
N SER A 251 1.21 23.81 -30.06
CA SER A 251 2.57 23.25 -30.07
C SER A 251 2.95 22.57 -28.75
N SER A 252 2.17 21.58 -28.32
CA SER A 252 2.54 20.73 -27.18
C SER A 252 2.11 19.28 -27.38
N ILE A 253 2.99 18.53 -28.06
CA ILE A 253 3.02 17.06 -28.04
C ILE A 253 3.70 16.63 -26.70
N PRO A 254 3.24 15.56 -26.02
CA PRO A 254 3.14 15.55 -24.56
C PRO A 254 4.41 15.14 -23.78
N GLU A 255 4.51 15.72 -22.57
CA GLU A 255 5.55 15.59 -21.54
C GLU A 255 5.85 14.14 -21.09
N ALA A 256 4.97 13.18 -21.39
CA ALA A 256 5.14 11.76 -21.08
C ALA A 256 6.32 11.10 -21.84
N ALA A 257 6.69 11.61 -23.02
CA ALA A 257 7.89 11.15 -23.73
C ALA A 257 9.18 11.67 -23.07
N GLY A 258 9.11 12.80 -22.36
CA GLY A 258 10.26 13.45 -21.72
C GLY A 258 10.72 12.77 -20.44
N GLY A 259 9.85 12.04 -19.73
CA GLY A 259 10.23 11.26 -18.55
C GLY A 259 11.00 9.99 -18.89
N ILE A 260 10.49 9.22 -19.87
CA ILE A 260 11.17 8.02 -20.38
C ILE A 260 12.50 8.39 -21.03
N ALA A 261 12.54 9.48 -21.82
CA ALA A 261 13.77 9.99 -22.42
C ALA A 261 14.77 10.47 -21.36
N ARG A 262 14.35 11.21 -20.32
CA ARG A 262 15.25 11.64 -19.23
C ARG A 262 15.79 10.46 -18.43
N GLN A 263 14.97 9.43 -18.20
CA GLN A 263 15.45 8.23 -17.55
C GLN A 263 16.44 7.47 -18.43
N ALA A 264 16.19 7.34 -19.74
CA ALA A 264 17.15 6.75 -20.67
C ALA A 264 18.46 7.56 -20.78
N ASP A 265 18.38 8.89 -20.76
CA ASP A 265 19.52 9.80 -20.92
C ASP A 265 20.38 9.89 -19.65
N TYR A 266 19.76 9.90 -18.46
CA TYR A 266 20.48 9.74 -17.18
C TYR A 266 21.20 8.39 -17.12
N MET A 267 20.57 7.30 -17.58
CA MET A 267 21.21 5.98 -17.61
C MET A 267 22.33 5.87 -18.66
N ALA A 268 22.22 6.60 -19.78
CA ALA A 268 23.22 6.60 -20.83
C ALA A 268 24.43 7.48 -20.52
N ASN A 269 24.23 8.61 -19.82
CA ASN A 269 25.23 9.67 -19.69
C ASN A 269 25.58 10.07 -18.24
N GLY A 270 24.77 9.69 -17.25
CA GLY A 270 24.92 10.09 -15.84
C GLY A 270 25.92 9.30 -15.00
N MET A 271 26.61 8.30 -15.57
CA MET A 271 27.67 7.53 -14.89
C MET A 271 29.07 8.16 -15.01
N LYS A 272 29.17 9.36 -15.57
CA LYS A 272 30.42 10.10 -15.71
C LYS A 272 30.32 11.39 -14.88
N ASP A 273 30.49 11.27 -13.58
CA ASP A 273 31.08 12.28 -12.70
C ASP A 273 31.31 11.69 -11.29
#